data_AF-A0A7C1HL49-F1
#
_entry.id   AF-A0A7C1HL49-F1
#
_cell.length_a   1.000
_cell.length_b   1.000
_cell.length_c   1.000
_cell.angle_alpha   90.00
_cell.angle_beta   90.00
_cell.angle_gamma   90.00
#
_symmetry.space_group_name_H-M   'P 1'
#
loop_
_entity.id
_entity.type
_entity.pdbx_description
1 polymer ?
#
loop_
_entity_poly.entity_id
_entity_poly.type
_entity_poly.pdbx_seq_one_letter_code
_entity_poly.pdbx_strand_id
1 'polypeptide(L)'
;MIQMGIVGDDLETAFFAAKRGFLVMGLDPRMDSPVRKAGVNKFVLFGDSEILDSSIRLNFPNKALAVAAMVDSADILVITGGGDSELVKSVATVRHKPVVEGKGQETVELAAERVVRYNLFGKKKG
;
A
#
# COMPACT_ATOMS: atom_id res chain seq x y z
N MET A 1 -3.44 -0.72 -14.20
CA MET A 1 -4.08 -1.02 -12.90
C MET A 1 -3.24 -0.36 -11.85
N ILE A 2 -3.82 0.43 -10.93
CA ILE A 2 -3.04 1.15 -9.91
C ILE A 2 -2.70 0.17 -8.77
N GLN A 3 -1.45 0.16 -8.35
CA GLN A 3 -0.91 -0.61 -7.24
C GLN A 3 -0.76 0.30 -6.02
N MET A 4 -1.63 0.13 -5.01
CA MET A 4 -1.68 0.98 -3.82
C MET A 4 -1.06 0.24 -2.62
N GLY A 5 0.07 0.71 -2.13
CA GLY A 5 0.65 0.21 -0.88
C GLY A 5 -0.01 0.91 0.31
N ILE A 6 -0.57 0.15 1.24
CA ILE A 6 -1.30 0.67 2.39
C ILE A 6 -0.57 0.21 3.65
N VAL A 7 -0.27 1.16 4.54
CA VAL A 7 0.50 0.92 5.76
C VAL A 7 -0.17 1.57 6.94
N GLY A 8 -0.50 0.75 7.94
CA GLY A 8 -0.88 1.21 9.27
C GLY A 8 -1.99 0.40 9.89
N ASP A 9 -2.66 1.00 10.87
CA ASP A 9 -3.67 0.38 11.72
C ASP A 9 -5.09 0.47 11.14
N ASP A 10 -5.34 1.35 10.17
CA ASP A 10 -6.63 1.49 9.52
C ASP A 10 -6.86 0.45 8.43
N LEU A 11 -7.70 -0.53 8.74
CA LEU A 11 -8.09 -1.62 7.83
C LEU A 11 -9.19 -1.21 6.85
N GLU A 12 -9.95 -0.14 7.11
CA GLU A 12 -10.99 0.34 6.20
C GLU A 12 -10.42 0.93 4.91
N THR A 13 -9.31 1.67 5.00
CA THR A 13 -8.56 2.17 3.82
C THR A 13 -8.25 1.03 2.83
N ALA A 14 -7.88 -0.16 3.32
CA ALA A 14 -7.62 -1.34 2.48
C ALA A 14 -8.90 -1.89 1.81
N PHE A 15 -10.02 -1.93 2.53
CA PHE A 15 -11.33 -2.28 1.97
C PHE A 15 -11.75 -1.30 0.86
N PHE A 16 -11.66 0.01 1.09
CA PHE A 16 -12.05 1.02 0.10
C PHE A 16 -11.15 1.01 -1.14
N ALA A 17 -9.83 0.84 -0.98
CA ALA A 17 -8.91 0.71 -2.10
C ALA A 17 -9.21 -0.52 -2.96
N ALA A 18 -9.46 -1.68 -2.34
CA ALA A 18 -9.88 -2.89 -3.03
C ALA A 18 -11.24 -2.70 -3.74
N LYS A 19 -12.23 -2.11 -3.07
CA LYS A 19 -13.56 -1.82 -3.63
C LYS A 19 -13.50 -0.88 -4.85
N ARG A 20 -12.50 0.00 -4.92
CA ARG A 20 -12.23 0.88 -6.07
C ARG A 20 -11.46 0.20 -7.21
N GLY A 21 -11.12 -1.10 -7.06
CA GLY A 21 -10.46 -1.91 -8.09
C GLY A 21 -8.92 -1.79 -8.12
N PHE A 22 -8.30 -1.26 -7.06
CA PHE A 22 -6.84 -1.21 -6.96
C PHE A 22 -6.26 -2.55 -6.53
N LEU A 23 -5.02 -2.84 -6.96
CA LEU A 23 -4.22 -3.88 -6.34
C LEU A 23 -3.75 -3.36 -4.99
N VAL A 24 -4.17 -4.00 -3.90
CA VAL A 24 -3.77 -3.59 -2.55
C VAL A 24 -2.51 -4.35 -2.15
N MET A 25 -1.54 -3.64 -1.59
CA MET A 25 -0.31 -4.20 -1.06
C MET A 25 -0.10 -3.71 0.37
N GLY A 26 0.52 -4.52 1.22
CA GLY A 26 0.74 -4.12 2.61
C GLY A 26 1.72 -5.02 3.35
N LEU A 27 2.01 -4.60 4.58
CA LEU A 27 2.91 -5.28 5.52
C LEU A 27 2.14 -6.02 6.64
N ASP A 28 0.85 -5.70 6.80
CA ASP A 28 -0.01 -6.26 7.85
C ASP A 28 -0.93 -7.35 7.27
N PRO A 29 -0.83 -8.61 7.73
CA PRO A 29 -1.70 -9.70 7.26
C PRO A 29 -3.19 -9.44 7.55
N ARG A 30 -3.53 -8.60 8.53
CA ARG A 30 -4.91 -8.27 8.89
C ARG A 30 -5.66 -7.52 7.78
N MET A 31 -4.94 -6.98 6.77
CA MET A 31 -5.54 -6.33 5.60
C MET A 31 -6.18 -7.31 4.61
N ASP A 32 -5.82 -8.59 4.60
CA ASP A 32 -6.35 -9.57 3.64
C ASP A 32 -7.87 -9.77 3.79
N SER A 33 -8.38 -9.90 5.03
CA SER A 33 -9.82 -10.06 5.29
C SER A 33 -10.67 -8.85 4.82
N PRO A 34 -10.33 -7.58 5.12
CA PRO A 34 -10.92 -6.40 4.48
C PRO A 34 -10.89 -6.42 2.95
N VAL A 35 -9.75 -6.74 2.34
CA VAL A 35 -9.62 -6.75 0.87
C VAL A 35 -10.51 -7.82 0.23
N ARG A 36 -10.56 -9.03 0.80
CA ARG A 36 -11.47 -10.10 0.35
C ARG A 36 -12.94 -9.70 0.51
N LYS A 37 -13.31 -9.05 1.63
CA LYS A 37 -14.69 -8.53 1.86
C LYS A 37 -15.12 -7.49 0.83
N ALA A 38 -14.19 -6.79 0.19
CA ALA A 38 -14.48 -5.87 -0.92
C ALA A 38 -14.80 -6.59 -2.25
N GLY A 39 -14.76 -7.93 -2.29
CA GLY A 39 -15.01 -8.75 -3.48
C GLY A 39 -13.77 -8.96 -4.37
N VAL A 40 -12.57 -8.66 -3.87
CA VAL A 40 -11.34 -8.66 -4.67
C VAL A 40 -10.27 -9.56 -4.04
N ASN A 41 -9.88 -10.63 -4.74
CA ASN A 41 -8.83 -11.57 -4.32
C ASN A 41 -7.41 -11.08 -4.67
N LYS A 42 -7.11 -9.80 -4.43
CA LYS A 42 -5.85 -9.15 -4.86
C LYS A 42 -5.25 -8.28 -3.77
N PHE A 43 -4.88 -8.93 -2.67
CA PHE A 43 -3.94 -8.43 -1.68
C PHE A 43 -2.56 -9.07 -1.89
N VAL A 44 -1.49 -8.26 -1.83
CA VAL A 44 -0.10 -8.75 -1.80
C VAL A 44 0.52 -8.41 -0.45
N LEU A 45 0.84 -9.44 0.33
CA LEU A 45 1.50 -9.31 1.62
C LEU A 45 3.03 -9.35 1.44
N PHE A 46 3.72 -8.32 1.90
CA PHE A 46 5.19 -8.24 1.93
C PHE A 46 5.65 -8.49 3.37
N GLY A 47 6.27 -9.64 3.63
CA GLY A 47 6.78 -9.97 4.97
C GLY A 47 6.73 -11.47 5.33
N ASP A 48 7.20 -11.79 6.53
CA ASP A 48 7.40 -13.16 7.01
C ASP A 48 6.28 -13.61 7.97
N SER A 49 5.04 -13.52 7.52
CA SER A 49 3.87 -13.48 8.42
C SER A 49 3.37 -14.82 9.00
N GLU A 50 3.99 -15.95 8.67
CA GLU A 50 3.46 -17.34 8.77
C GLU A 50 2.07 -17.61 8.14
N ILE A 51 1.03 -16.86 8.52
CA ILE A 51 -0.40 -16.99 8.19
C ILE A 51 -0.68 -17.50 6.77
N LEU A 52 -1.47 -18.59 6.71
CA LEU A 52 -1.69 -19.43 5.54
C LEU A 52 -2.69 -18.89 4.50
N ASP A 53 -3.43 -17.83 4.83
CA ASP A 53 -4.65 -17.45 4.11
C ASP A 53 -4.52 -16.18 3.23
N SER A 54 -3.33 -15.62 3.06
CA SER A 54 -3.14 -14.42 2.22
C SER A 54 -3.10 -14.74 0.72
N SER A 55 -3.82 -13.97 -0.11
CA SER A 55 -4.01 -14.24 -1.55
C SER A 55 -2.70 -14.36 -2.36
N ILE A 56 -1.73 -13.48 -2.10
CA ILE A 56 -0.37 -13.50 -2.68
C ILE A 56 0.59 -13.05 -1.58
N ARG A 57 1.70 -13.76 -1.37
CA ARG A 57 2.70 -13.44 -0.34
C ARG A 57 4.12 -13.42 -0.91
N LEU A 58 4.88 -12.41 -0.52
CA LEU A 58 6.29 -12.26 -0.85
C LEU A 58 7.09 -12.24 0.46
N ASN A 59 7.86 -13.30 0.68
CA ASN A 59 8.71 -13.45 1.86
C ASN A 59 10.04 -12.71 1.68
N PHE A 60 10.50 -12.04 2.72
CA PHE A 60 11.78 -11.32 2.73
C PHE A 60 12.56 -11.64 4.01
N PRO A 61 13.90 -11.72 3.96
CA PRO A 61 14.70 -12.13 5.11
C PRO A 61 14.79 -11.05 6.22
N ASN A 62 14.25 -9.85 6.00
CA ASN A 62 14.00 -8.87 7.05
C ASN A 62 12.91 -7.86 6.63
N LYS A 63 12.36 -7.14 7.62
CA LYS A 63 11.31 -6.12 7.44
C LYS A 63 11.76 -4.93 6.56
N ALA A 64 13.02 -4.49 6.62
CA ALA A 64 13.49 -3.36 5.82
C ALA A 64 13.45 -3.66 4.31
N LEU A 65 13.81 -4.90 3.92
CA LEU A 65 13.69 -5.36 2.53
C LEU A 65 12.23 -5.54 2.09
N ALA A 66 11.35 -6.03 2.97
CA ALA A 66 9.91 -6.09 2.69
C ALA A 66 9.32 -4.69 2.43
N VAL A 67 9.65 -3.71 3.29
CA VAL A 67 9.27 -2.30 3.11
C VAL A 67 9.79 -1.76 1.79
N ALA A 68 11.10 -1.91 1.50
CA ALA A 68 11.69 -1.40 0.27
C ALA A 68 11.03 -1.99 -0.97
N ALA A 69 10.81 -3.31 -1.01
CA ALA A 69 10.16 -3.98 -2.13
C ALA A 69 8.69 -3.55 -2.30
N MET A 70 7.95 -3.35 -1.21
CA MET A 70 6.57 -2.85 -1.25
C MET A 70 6.52 -1.40 -1.77
N VAL A 71 7.39 -0.53 -1.25
CA VAL A 71 7.52 0.88 -1.68
C VAL A 71 7.90 0.96 -3.16
N ASP A 72 8.86 0.15 -3.61
CA ASP A 72 9.31 0.12 -5.01
C ASP A 72 8.22 -0.42 -5.95
N SER A 73 7.39 -1.36 -5.48
CA SER A 73 6.24 -1.92 -6.22
C SER A 73 5.02 -1.00 -6.28
N ALA A 74 4.87 -0.05 -5.35
CA ALA A 74 3.69 0.81 -5.26
C ALA A 74 3.71 1.96 -6.28
N ASP A 75 2.59 2.19 -6.96
CA ASP A 75 2.36 3.45 -7.69
C ASP A 75 2.17 4.62 -6.72
N ILE A 76 1.54 4.34 -5.56
CA ILE A 76 1.36 5.28 -4.46
C ILE A 76 1.26 4.56 -3.11
N LEU A 77 1.68 5.27 -2.07
CA LEU A 77 1.56 4.83 -0.69
C LEU A 77 0.47 5.61 0.04
N VAL A 78 -0.38 4.90 0.77
CA VAL A 78 -1.32 5.47 1.73
C VAL A 78 -0.87 5.05 3.13
N ILE A 79 -0.60 6.04 3.98
CA ILE A 79 -0.03 5.84 5.31
C ILE A 79 -1.06 6.28 6.34
N THR A 80 -1.55 5.32 7.11
CA THR A 80 -2.68 5.48 8.04
C THR A 80 -2.26 5.56 9.50
N GLY A 81 -1.05 5.09 9.83
CA GLY A 81 -0.49 5.13 11.19
C GLY A 81 0.29 3.87 11.55
N GLY A 82 0.36 3.54 12.84
CA GLY A 82 0.98 2.30 13.32
C GLY A 82 2.51 2.23 13.18
N GLY A 83 3.09 1.14 13.72
CA GLY A 83 4.54 1.04 13.99
C GLY A 83 5.47 1.07 12.77
N ASP A 84 4.97 0.77 11.57
CA ASP A 84 5.79 0.75 10.34
C ASP A 84 5.74 2.07 9.55
N SER A 85 4.89 3.03 9.95
CA SER A 85 4.69 4.29 9.21
C SER A 85 5.98 5.06 8.97
N GLU A 86 6.77 5.33 10.01
CA GLU A 86 7.96 6.18 9.89
C GLU A 86 9.07 5.53 9.05
N LEU A 87 9.20 4.20 9.11
CA LEU A 87 10.11 3.45 8.24
C LEU A 87 9.66 3.54 6.77
N VAL A 88 8.35 3.38 6.49
CA VAL A 88 7.81 3.50 5.13
C VAL A 88 7.91 4.92 4.60
N LYS A 89 7.64 5.96 5.41
CA LYS A 89 7.84 7.38 5.03
C LYS A 89 9.28 7.67 4.65
N SER A 90 10.24 7.19 5.45
CA SER A 90 11.67 7.36 5.19
C SER A 90 12.08 6.74 3.85
N VAL A 91 11.71 5.48 3.61
CA VAL A 91 12.02 4.79 2.35
C VAL A 91 11.29 5.43 1.16
N ALA A 92 10.01 5.81 1.31
CA ALA A 92 9.24 6.49 0.27
C ALA A 92 9.86 7.83 -0.15
N THR A 93 10.38 8.59 0.82
CA THR A 93 11.08 9.86 0.58
C THR A 93 12.35 9.65 -0.25
N VAL A 94 13.19 8.67 0.13
CA VAL A 94 14.40 8.30 -0.63
C VAL A 94 14.08 7.77 -2.02
N ARG A 95 12.93 7.11 -2.20
CA ARG A 95 12.46 6.58 -3.49
C ARG A 95 11.64 7.57 -4.31
N HIS A 96 11.43 8.80 -3.82
CA HIS A 96 10.55 9.82 -4.41
C HIS A 96 9.14 9.30 -4.77
N LYS A 97 8.64 8.33 -4.00
CA LYS A 97 7.30 7.75 -4.21
C LYS A 97 6.24 8.72 -3.73
N PRO A 98 5.11 8.88 -4.44
CA PRO A 98 4.01 9.67 -3.92
C PRO A 98 3.44 9.00 -2.66
N VAL A 99 3.13 9.82 -1.66
CA VAL A 99 2.53 9.42 -0.39
C VAL A 99 1.26 10.25 -0.19
N VAL A 100 0.23 9.65 0.42
CA VAL A 100 -0.89 10.35 1.06
C VAL A 100 -1.00 9.84 2.50
N GLU A 101 -1.20 10.76 3.44
CA GLU A 101 -1.46 10.42 4.84
C GLU A 101 -2.94 10.67 5.15
N GLY A 102 -3.58 9.76 5.90
CA GLY A 102 -5.01 9.82 6.21
C GLY A 102 -5.63 8.44 6.47
N LYS A 103 -6.96 8.38 6.63
CA LYS A 103 -7.74 7.14 6.83
C LYS A 103 -9.01 7.13 5.95
N GLY A 104 -9.65 5.97 5.81
CA GLY A 104 -10.94 5.81 5.15
C GLY A 104 -10.97 6.14 3.64
N GLN A 105 -12.19 6.27 3.10
CA GLN A 105 -12.43 6.41 1.65
C GLN A 105 -11.80 7.67 1.05
N GLU A 106 -11.95 8.84 1.67
CA GLU A 106 -11.46 10.12 1.14
C GLU A 106 -9.96 10.09 0.83
N THR A 107 -9.19 9.42 1.70
CA THR A 107 -7.73 9.23 1.53
C THR A 107 -7.40 8.37 0.31
N VAL A 108 -8.20 7.34 0.02
CA VAL A 108 -8.06 6.49 -1.18
C VAL A 108 -8.38 7.28 -2.45
N GLU A 109 -9.35 8.20 -2.40
CA GLU A 109 -9.72 9.04 -3.54
C GLU A 109 -8.63 10.09 -3.84
N LEU A 110 -8.12 10.76 -2.80
CA LEU A 110 -6.98 11.68 -2.90
C LEU A 110 -5.71 10.97 -3.41
N ALA A 111 -5.48 9.72 -3.00
CA ALA A 111 -4.38 8.91 -3.52
C ALA A 111 -4.56 8.57 -5.00
N ALA A 112 -5.76 8.18 -5.43
CA ALA A 112 -6.06 7.95 -6.84
C ALA A 112 -5.81 9.19 -7.71
N GLU A 113 -6.26 10.37 -7.25
CA GLU A 113 -5.98 11.64 -7.93
C GLU A 113 -4.48 11.92 -8.01
N ARG A 114 -3.73 11.70 -6.90
CA ARG A 114 -2.29 11.97 -6.83
C ARG A 114 -1.51 11.06 -7.78
N VAL A 115 -1.88 9.79 -7.95
CA VAL A 115 -1.32 8.89 -8.99
C VAL A 115 -1.57 9.44 -10.39
N VAL A 116 -2.81 9.82 -10.70
CA VAL A 116 -3.17 10.34 -12.03
C VAL A 116 -2.38 11.62 -12.34
N ARG A 117 -2.30 12.56 -11.40
CA ARG A 117 -1.50 13.79 -11.55
C ARG A 117 0.00 13.48 -11.70
N TYR A 118 0.55 12.53 -10.94
CA TYR A 118 1.95 12.13 -11.04
C TYR A 118 2.27 11.48 -12.40
N ASN A 119 1.38 10.64 -12.92
CA ASN A 119 1.57 10.00 -14.23
C ASN A 119 1.41 10.99 -15.40
N LEU A 120 0.51 11.97 -15.30
CA LEU A 120 0.28 12.98 -16.35
C LEU A 120 1.31 14.11 -16.35
N PHE A 121 1.78 14.54 -15.18
CA PHE A 121 2.59 15.78 -15.04
C PHE A 121 3.88 15.59 -14.23
N GLY A 122 4.02 14.48 -13.49
CA GLY A 122 5.09 14.24 -12.52
C GLY A 122 6.37 13.61 -13.08
N LYS A 123 6.36 13.04 -14.30
CA LYS A 123 7.58 12.58 -14.99
C LYS A 123 8.44 13.74 -15.57
N LYS A 124 8.57 14.85 -14.82
CA LYS A 124 9.70 15.75 -15.05
C LYS A 124 10.95 15.06 -14.50
N LYS A 125 11.85 14.70 -15.42
CA LYS A 125 13.20 14.21 -15.09
C LYS A 125 13.89 15.22 -14.16
N GLY A 126 14.16 14.80 -12.93
CA GLY A 126 15.29 15.30 -12.14
C GLY A 126 16.49 14.43 -12.45
#